data_AF-A0A212DG72-F1
#
_entry.id   AF-A0A212DG72-F1
#
_cell.length_a   1.000
_cell.length_b   1.000
_cell.length_c   1.000
_cell.angle_alpha   90.00
_cell.angle_beta   90.00
_cell.angle_gamma   90.00
#
_symmetry.space_group_name_H-M   'P 1'
#
loop_
_entity.id
_entity.type
_entity.pdbx_description
1 polymer ?
#
loop_
_entity_poly.entity_id
_entity_poly.type
_entity_poly.pdbx_seq_one_letter_code
_entity_poly.pdbx_strand_id
1 'polypeptide(L)'
;MLRSPDEGFEGKSLFESWNEKSPSPEFSDLPSEEVTQIILYFISKRISKLGSGNDFEVFFQRLGIASGRARYTKDWETSKFSSYPLYHSIYETYELVEKFYDPAFKYHLAVAQVRGGIIFEIANSIVLPFDCRDYAVVLRKYADKIYNISMKHPQEMKTYSVSFDSLFSAVKNFTEIASNFSERLQDLDKNNPILLRIMNDQLMFLERAFTDPLGLPDRPFYRHVIYAPSSHNKYVGESFPGIYDALFDIENRVDPSKAWEEVKRQISIAAFTVQAAAGTLREVA
;
A
#
# COMPACT_ATOMS: atom_id res chain seq x y z
N MET A 1 -13.44 19.82 -9.46
CA MET A 1 -12.19 19.55 -8.72
C MET A 1 -12.34 20.08 -7.30
N LEU A 2 -12.02 19.29 -6.27
CA LEU A 2 -12.15 19.73 -4.87
C LEU A 2 -11.19 20.89 -4.59
N ARG A 3 -11.71 21.97 -3.99
CA ARG A 3 -10.93 23.16 -3.64
C ARG A 3 -10.17 22.94 -2.34
N SER A 4 -9.00 23.53 -2.22
CA SER A 4 -8.23 23.48 -0.98
C SER A 4 -8.88 24.38 0.09
N PRO A 5 -9.08 23.89 1.32
CA PRO A 5 -9.45 24.72 2.47
C PRO A 5 -8.24 25.37 3.15
N ASP A 6 -7.02 25.09 2.68
CA ASP A 6 -5.79 25.48 3.33
C ASP A 6 -5.48 26.97 3.12
N GLU A 7 -5.05 27.64 4.19
CA GLU A 7 -4.57 29.03 4.12
C GLU A 7 -3.37 29.15 3.18
N GLY A 8 -3.39 30.16 2.30
CA GLY A 8 -2.37 30.38 1.27
C GLY A 8 -2.59 29.56 -0.02
N PHE A 9 -3.65 28.75 -0.07
CA PHE A 9 -4.03 27.95 -1.23
C PHE A 9 -5.40 28.36 -1.81
N GLU A 10 -5.79 29.63 -1.65
CA GLU A 10 -7.04 30.16 -2.17
C GLU A 10 -7.11 29.99 -3.70
N GLY A 11 -8.21 29.42 -4.18
CA GLY A 11 -8.40 29.13 -5.61
C GLY A 11 -7.63 27.90 -6.13
N LYS A 12 -6.79 27.26 -5.31
CA LYS A 12 -6.10 26.01 -5.64
C LYS A 12 -6.99 24.79 -5.38
N SER A 13 -6.64 23.68 -6.00
CA SER A 13 -7.22 22.37 -5.71
C SER A 13 -6.65 21.79 -4.42
N LEU A 14 -7.42 20.92 -3.76
CA LEU A 14 -6.96 20.17 -2.59
C LEU A 14 -5.71 19.32 -2.91
N PHE A 15 -5.61 18.86 -4.16
CA PHE A 15 -4.45 18.11 -4.62
C PHE A 15 -3.18 18.97 -4.66
N GLU A 16 -3.26 20.21 -5.17
CA GLU A 16 -2.11 21.12 -5.19
C GLU A 16 -1.60 21.40 -3.77
N SER A 17 -2.49 21.72 -2.82
CA SER A 17 -2.08 21.98 -1.44
C SER A 17 -1.51 20.75 -0.74
N TRP A 18 -2.06 19.56 -0.99
CA TRP A 18 -1.53 18.32 -0.43
C TRP A 18 -0.13 18.00 -0.98
N ASN A 19 0.06 18.10 -2.30
CA ASN A 19 1.34 17.82 -2.93
C ASN A 19 2.44 18.78 -2.44
N GLU A 20 2.14 20.07 -2.31
CA GLU A 20 3.11 21.06 -1.83
C GLU A 20 3.49 20.85 -0.36
N LYS A 21 2.51 20.54 0.50
CA LYS A 21 2.75 20.38 1.95
C LYS A 21 3.30 19.01 2.35
N SER A 22 3.13 18.00 1.50
CA SER A 22 3.60 16.63 1.79
C SER A 22 3.97 15.89 0.50
N PRO A 23 5.05 16.32 -0.16
CA PRO A 23 5.51 15.66 -1.37
C PRO A 23 5.87 14.20 -1.07
N SER A 24 5.70 13.32 -2.07
CA SER A 24 6.10 11.93 -1.90
C SER A 24 7.62 11.86 -1.79
N PRO A 25 8.19 11.29 -0.70
CA PRO A 25 9.63 11.08 -0.59
C PRO A 25 10.11 9.97 -1.54
N GLU A 26 9.17 9.28 -2.20
CA GLU A 26 9.44 8.04 -2.91
C GLU A 26 10.07 8.24 -4.30
N PHE A 27 10.15 9.49 -4.76
CA PHE A 27 10.60 9.83 -6.10
C PHE A 27 11.39 11.15 -6.20
N SER A 28 11.92 11.65 -5.08
CA SER A 28 12.81 12.82 -5.08
C SER A 28 14.15 12.58 -5.79
N ASP A 29 14.54 11.30 -5.94
CA ASP A 29 15.89 10.89 -6.34
C ASP A 29 15.95 10.31 -7.77
N LEU A 30 14.84 10.30 -8.53
CA LEU A 30 14.85 9.83 -9.92
C LEU A 30 15.32 10.94 -10.89
N PRO A 31 16.28 10.66 -11.79
CA PRO A 31 16.71 11.63 -12.79
C PRO A 31 15.56 11.97 -13.75
N SER A 32 15.38 13.26 -14.02
CA SER A 32 14.26 13.85 -14.79
C SER A 32 14.06 13.26 -16.19
N GLU A 33 15.07 12.64 -16.77
CA GLU A 33 15.04 12.07 -18.12
C GLU A 33 14.38 10.68 -18.19
N GLU A 34 14.29 9.95 -17.07
CA GLU A 34 13.65 8.61 -17.01
C GLU A 34 12.17 8.67 -16.59
N VAL A 35 11.67 9.87 -16.29
CA VAL A 35 10.34 10.07 -15.74
C VAL A 35 9.32 10.26 -16.86
N THR A 36 8.58 9.20 -17.19
CA THR A 36 7.41 9.32 -18.09
C THR A 36 6.28 10.13 -17.46
N GLN A 37 5.37 10.68 -18.28
CA GLN A 37 4.19 11.43 -17.81
C GLN A 37 3.33 10.64 -16.78
N ILE A 38 3.33 9.31 -16.90
CA ILE A 38 2.68 8.38 -15.98
C ILE A 38 3.40 8.36 -14.63
N ILE A 39 4.73 8.31 -14.64
CA ILE A 39 5.55 8.37 -13.42
C ILE A 39 5.35 9.73 -12.73
N LEU A 40 5.35 10.87 -13.43
CA LEU A 40 5.07 12.21 -12.85
C LEU A 40 3.74 12.28 -12.06
N TYR A 41 2.69 11.55 -12.46
CA TYR A 41 1.43 11.48 -11.72
C TYR A 41 1.54 10.68 -10.40
N PHE A 42 2.42 9.66 -10.38
CA PHE A 42 2.73 8.86 -9.19
C PHE A 42 3.73 9.53 -8.24
N ILE A 43 4.63 10.37 -8.79
CA ILE A 43 5.65 11.12 -8.04
C ILE A 43 5.06 12.08 -7.00
N SER A 44 3.87 12.61 -7.24
CA SER A 44 3.40 13.82 -6.56
C SER A 44 2.58 13.58 -5.27
N LYS A 45 2.56 12.38 -4.68
CA LYS A 45 1.65 12.10 -3.55
C LYS A 45 2.25 11.18 -2.50
N ARG A 46 2.36 11.65 -1.25
CA ARG A 46 2.66 10.78 -0.12
C ARG A 46 1.41 10.00 0.31
N ILE A 47 1.19 8.83 -0.30
CA ILE A 47 0.21 7.84 0.17
C ILE A 47 0.93 6.84 1.07
N SER A 48 0.46 6.69 2.31
CA SER A 48 1.06 5.78 3.28
C SER A 48 0.39 4.41 3.25
N LYS A 49 1.17 3.35 3.54
CA LYS A 49 0.66 1.98 3.71
C LYS A 49 -0.36 1.90 4.84
N LEU A 50 -1.32 0.97 4.69
CA LEU A 50 -2.22 0.59 5.77
C LEU A 50 -1.53 -0.42 6.70
N GLY A 51 -1.51 -0.10 8.00
CA GLY A 51 -1.05 -0.98 9.07
C GLY A 51 -2.23 -1.52 9.89
N SER A 52 -2.20 -1.27 11.20
CA SER A 52 -3.27 -1.57 12.18
C SER A 52 -3.90 -0.26 12.70
N GLY A 53 -4.76 -0.36 13.71
CA GLY A 53 -5.17 0.75 14.56
C GLY A 53 -6.49 1.42 14.16
N ASN A 54 -7.30 0.75 13.32
CA ASN A 54 -8.67 1.15 13.01
C ASN A 54 -9.45 -0.04 12.41
N ASP A 55 -10.75 0.13 12.18
CA ASP A 55 -11.66 -0.95 11.78
C ASP A 55 -11.39 -1.53 10.38
N PHE A 56 -10.63 -0.81 9.53
CA PHE A 56 -10.22 -1.32 8.22
C PHE A 56 -9.36 -2.59 8.32
N GLU A 57 -8.74 -2.86 9.47
CA GLU A 57 -7.79 -3.96 9.66
C GLU A 57 -8.34 -5.32 9.27
N VAL A 58 -9.58 -5.62 9.65
CA VAL A 58 -10.21 -6.92 9.34
C VAL A 58 -10.49 -7.05 7.84
N PHE A 59 -10.94 -5.98 7.20
CA PHE A 59 -11.23 -5.98 5.77
C PHE A 59 -9.95 -6.15 4.95
N PHE A 60 -8.91 -5.39 5.31
CA PHE A 60 -7.66 -5.36 4.56
C PHE A 60 -6.75 -6.56 4.89
N GLN A 61 -6.33 -6.68 6.16
CA GLN A 61 -5.28 -7.63 6.56
C GLN A 61 -5.75 -9.09 6.57
N ARG A 62 -7.05 -9.32 6.77
CA ARG A 62 -7.61 -10.67 6.93
C ARG A 62 -8.42 -11.13 5.73
N LEU A 63 -9.22 -10.24 5.12
CA LEU A 63 -10.14 -10.59 4.03
C LEU A 63 -9.64 -10.19 2.63
N GLY A 64 -8.56 -9.41 2.54
CA GLY A 64 -8.01 -8.93 1.27
C GLY A 64 -8.96 -8.01 0.51
N ILE A 65 -9.71 -7.17 1.22
CA ILE A 65 -10.61 -6.18 0.62
C ILE A 65 -9.87 -4.85 0.52
N ALA A 66 -9.72 -4.34 -0.71
CA ALA A 66 -9.08 -3.06 -0.98
C ALA A 66 -9.70 -1.98 -0.09
N SER A 67 -8.85 -1.30 0.68
CA SER A 67 -9.26 -0.41 1.76
C SER A 67 -8.45 0.89 1.71
N GLY A 68 -9.02 1.97 2.27
CA GLY A 68 -8.35 3.26 2.32
C GLY A 68 -8.88 4.14 3.45
N ARG A 69 -8.06 5.11 3.88
CA ARG A 69 -8.47 6.13 4.85
C ARG A 69 -7.93 7.50 4.45
N ALA A 70 -8.72 8.54 4.69
CA ALA A 70 -8.32 9.93 4.48
C ALA A 70 -8.61 10.75 5.74
N ARG A 71 -7.68 11.62 6.12
CA ARG A 71 -7.83 12.59 7.21
C ARG A 71 -6.98 13.83 6.92
N TYR A 72 -7.37 14.96 7.49
CA TYR A 72 -6.41 16.05 7.73
C TYR A 72 -5.44 15.65 8.84
N THR A 73 -4.21 16.14 8.76
CA THR A 73 -3.16 15.86 9.73
C THR A 73 -2.29 17.10 9.90
N LYS A 74 -1.52 17.11 10.99
CA LYS A 74 -0.48 18.11 11.23
C LYS A 74 0.62 18.06 10.18
N ASP A 75 1.39 19.14 10.14
CA ASP A 75 2.65 19.21 9.42
C ASP A 75 3.72 18.33 10.11
N TRP A 76 4.27 17.38 9.34
CA TRP A 76 5.26 16.40 9.80
C TRP A 76 6.67 16.98 9.95
N GLU A 77 6.96 18.14 9.34
CA GLU A 77 8.23 18.83 9.49
C GLU A 77 8.31 19.54 10.84
N THR A 78 7.27 20.27 11.21
CA THR A 78 7.20 21.05 12.44
C THR A 78 6.74 20.26 13.66
N SER A 79 5.84 19.28 13.48
CA SER A 79 5.21 18.57 14.61
C SER A 79 5.66 17.10 14.73
N LYS A 80 6.60 16.83 15.64
CA LYS A 80 7.24 15.51 15.80
C LYS A 80 6.56 14.53 16.76
N PHE A 81 5.50 14.92 17.48
CA PHE A 81 4.75 14.01 18.35
C PHE A 81 4.05 12.89 17.53
N SER A 82 3.60 11.78 18.13
CA SER A 82 3.05 10.65 17.35
C SER A 82 1.59 10.81 16.91
N SER A 83 0.71 11.31 17.79
CA SER A 83 -0.72 11.49 17.51
C SER A 83 -1.08 12.99 17.54
N TYR A 84 -1.98 13.37 18.44
CA TYR A 84 -2.26 14.73 18.89
C TYR A 84 -2.28 14.77 20.43
N PRO A 85 -1.98 15.91 21.07
CA PRO A 85 -1.67 15.96 22.51
C PRO A 85 -2.75 15.43 23.46
N LEU A 86 -4.03 15.49 23.06
CA LEU A 86 -5.17 15.16 23.93
C LEU A 86 -5.81 13.81 23.62
N TYR A 87 -5.18 12.98 22.77
CA TYR A 87 -5.68 11.67 22.36
C TYR A 87 -6.02 10.76 23.57
N HIS A 88 -7.20 10.13 23.54
CA HIS A 88 -7.73 9.24 24.58
C HIS A 88 -7.84 9.90 25.97
N SER A 89 -8.16 11.19 26.01
CA SER A 89 -8.32 11.93 27.26
C SER A 89 -9.72 12.54 27.39
N ILE A 90 -10.06 12.97 28.60
CA ILE A 90 -11.30 13.70 28.88
C ILE A 90 -11.38 15.06 28.17
N TYR A 91 -10.27 15.54 27.61
CA TYR A 91 -10.18 16.83 26.93
C TYR A 91 -10.49 16.73 25.43
N GLU A 92 -10.85 15.55 24.92
CA GLU A 92 -11.38 15.38 23.56
C GLU A 92 -12.84 15.84 23.48
N THR A 93 -13.05 17.15 23.58
CA THR A 93 -14.38 17.77 23.58
C THR A 93 -14.72 18.40 22.23
N TYR A 94 -15.99 18.74 22.05
CA TYR A 94 -16.44 19.49 20.87
C TYR A 94 -15.72 20.85 20.77
N GLU A 95 -15.57 21.56 21.90
CA GLU A 95 -14.92 22.87 21.96
C GLU A 95 -13.44 22.79 21.58
N LEU A 96 -12.76 21.66 21.83
CA LEU A 96 -11.40 21.46 21.34
C LEU A 96 -11.36 21.57 19.81
N VAL A 97 -12.28 20.89 19.13
CA VAL A 97 -12.34 20.87 17.66
C VAL A 97 -12.78 22.23 17.12
N GLU A 98 -13.89 22.74 17.64
CA GLU A 98 -14.52 23.99 17.19
C GLU A 98 -13.65 25.22 17.46
N LYS A 99 -12.83 25.25 18.52
CA LYS A 99 -12.00 26.43 18.81
C LYS A 99 -10.59 26.33 18.27
N PHE A 100 -10.02 25.13 18.18
CA PHE A 100 -8.58 24.97 17.92
C PHE A 100 -8.22 24.17 16.66
N TYR A 101 -9.04 23.22 16.21
CA TYR A 101 -8.69 22.39 15.05
C TYR A 101 -9.32 22.87 13.75
N ASP A 102 -10.62 23.14 13.77
CA ASP A 102 -11.35 23.48 12.54
C ASP A 102 -12.55 24.40 12.84
N PRO A 103 -12.32 25.67 13.23
CA PRO A 103 -13.40 26.57 13.65
C PRO A 103 -14.46 26.84 12.59
N ALA A 104 -14.10 26.73 11.31
CA ALA A 104 -15.01 26.91 10.19
C ALA A 104 -15.47 25.57 9.58
N PHE A 105 -15.11 24.43 10.17
CA PHE A 105 -15.39 23.08 9.68
C PHE A 105 -14.96 22.82 8.22
N LYS A 106 -13.99 23.58 7.71
CA LYS A 106 -13.55 23.50 6.30
C LYS A 106 -12.73 22.23 6.05
N TYR A 107 -11.91 21.81 7.02
CA TYR A 107 -11.11 20.59 6.90
C TYR A 107 -11.99 19.34 7.01
N HIS A 108 -12.98 19.35 7.91
CA HIS A 108 -13.99 18.29 8.02
C HIS A 108 -14.82 18.18 6.74
N LEU A 109 -15.27 19.31 6.17
CA LEU A 109 -15.96 19.31 4.88
C LEU A 109 -15.09 18.75 3.76
N ALA A 110 -13.82 19.15 3.67
CA ALA A 110 -12.89 18.63 2.66
C ALA A 110 -12.69 17.10 2.80
N VAL A 111 -12.52 16.58 4.01
CA VAL A 111 -12.40 15.13 4.26
C VAL A 111 -13.70 14.40 3.91
N ALA A 112 -14.85 14.97 4.25
CA ALA A 112 -16.15 14.40 3.89
C ALA A 112 -16.31 14.31 2.36
N GLN A 113 -15.90 15.34 1.63
CA GLN A 113 -15.91 15.34 0.17
C GLN A 113 -14.93 14.33 -0.44
N VAL A 114 -13.72 14.17 0.12
CA VAL A 114 -12.76 13.15 -0.33
C VAL A 114 -13.31 11.74 -0.10
N ARG A 115 -13.79 11.44 1.12
CA ARG A 115 -14.36 10.12 1.44
C ARG A 115 -15.59 9.83 0.60
N GLY A 116 -16.51 10.80 0.51
CA GLY A 116 -17.73 10.68 -0.29
C GLY A 116 -17.42 10.49 -1.78
N GLY A 117 -16.45 11.23 -2.31
CA GLY A 117 -15.98 11.08 -3.69
C GLY A 117 -15.41 9.70 -3.97
N ILE A 118 -14.52 9.18 -3.10
CA ILE A 118 -13.97 7.82 -3.24
C ILE A 118 -15.09 6.77 -3.23
N ILE A 119 -16.02 6.86 -2.28
CA ILE A 119 -17.16 5.93 -2.19
C ILE A 119 -18.02 6.01 -3.46
N PHE A 120 -18.33 7.23 -3.92
CA PHE A 120 -19.14 7.44 -5.10
C PHE A 120 -18.49 6.86 -6.36
N GLU A 121 -17.19 7.12 -6.57
CA GLU A 121 -16.45 6.59 -7.72
C GLU A 121 -16.40 5.06 -7.71
N ILE A 122 -16.09 4.44 -6.56
CA ILE A 122 -16.04 2.97 -6.45
C ILE A 122 -17.42 2.34 -6.65
N ALA A 123 -18.48 2.95 -6.11
CA ALA A 123 -19.82 2.39 -6.18
C ALA A 123 -20.54 2.62 -7.51
N ASN A 124 -20.13 3.64 -8.28
CA ASN A 124 -20.88 4.11 -9.45
C ASN A 124 -20.10 4.06 -10.77
N SER A 125 -18.77 3.88 -10.75
CA SER A 125 -18.00 3.72 -11.99
C SER A 125 -18.34 2.43 -12.72
N ILE A 126 -18.50 2.50 -14.04
CA ILE A 126 -18.79 1.34 -14.90
C ILE A 126 -17.68 0.28 -14.79
N VAL A 127 -16.42 0.74 -14.83
CA VAL A 127 -15.23 -0.06 -14.54
C VAL A 127 -14.69 0.39 -13.19
N LEU A 128 -14.35 -0.54 -12.30
CA LEU A 128 -13.81 -0.19 -10.99
C LEU A 128 -12.56 0.70 -11.14
N PRO A 129 -12.44 1.81 -10.37
CA PRO A 129 -11.36 2.78 -10.53
C PRO A 129 -10.06 2.31 -9.84
N PHE A 130 -9.64 1.08 -10.13
CA PHE A 130 -8.41 0.47 -9.63
C PHE A 130 -7.40 0.30 -10.78
N ASP A 131 -6.14 0.59 -10.50
CA ASP A 131 -5.04 0.40 -11.44
C ASP A 131 -4.04 -0.61 -10.89
N CYS A 132 -4.02 -1.81 -11.45
CA CYS A 132 -3.10 -2.87 -11.04
C CYS A 132 -1.61 -2.52 -11.32
N ARG A 133 -1.33 -1.56 -12.21
CA ARG A 133 0.04 -1.11 -12.51
C ARG A 133 0.67 -0.41 -11.32
N ASP A 134 -0.13 0.30 -10.51
CA ASP A 134 0.32 0.95 -9.27
C ASP A 134 0.87 -0.10 -8.31
N TYR A 135 0.19 -1.25 -8.24
CA TYR A 135 0.60 -2.37 -7.42
C TYR A 135 1.93 -2.96 -7.90
N ALA A 136 2.16 -3.03 -9.21
CA ALA A 136 3.42 -3.49 -9.80
C ALA A 136 4.61 -2.59 -9.41
N VAL A 137 4.41 -1.27 -9.43
CA VAL A 137 5.42 -0.28 -9.03
C VAL A 137 5.82 -0.47 -7.57
N VAL A 138 4.84 -0.57 -6.67
CA VAL A 138 5.14 -0.72 -5.23
C VAL A 138 5.72 -2.10 -4.89
N LEU A 139 5.31 -3.17 -5.57
CA LEU A 139 5.88 -4.51 -5.39
C LEU A 139 7.37 -4.53 -5.71
N ARG A 140 7.79 -3.90 -6.81
CA ARG A 140 9.21 -3.77 -7.17
C ARG A 140 9.98 -3.05 -6.07
N LYS A 141 9.46 -1.90 -5.63
CA LYS A 141 10.08 -1.14 -4.56
C LYS A 141 10.19 -1.92 -3.25
N TYR A 142 9.15 -2.66 -2.88
CA TYR A 142 9.16 -3.45 -1.66
C TYR A 142 10.14 -4.62 -1.76
N ALA A 143 10.28 -5.23 -2.94
CA ALA A 143 11.28 -6.27 -3.20
C ALA A 143 12.70 -5.71 -3.09
N ASP A 144 12.96 -4.53 -3.67
CA ASP A 144 14.24 -3.84 -3.55
C ASP A 144 14.55 -3.46 -2.08
N LYS A 145 13.57 -2.91 -1.36
CA LYS A 145 13.71 -2.56 0.06
C LYS A 145 14.08 -3.79 0.91
N ILE A 146 13.37 -4.90 0.76
CA ILE A 146 13.59 -6.09 1.59
C ILE A 146 14.90 -6.80 1.22
N TYR A 147 15.28 -6.79 -0.06
CA TYR A 147 16.58 -7.26 -0.51
C TYR A 147 17.72 -6.41 0.07
N ASN A 148 17.59 -5.09 0.07
CA ASN A 148 18.59 -4.21 0.68
C ASN A 148 18.74 -4.45 2.20
N ILE A 149 17.66 -4.86 2.89
CA ILE A 149 17.73 -5.28 4.29
C ILE A 149 18.53 -6.58 4.42
N SER A 150 18.27 -7.59 3.57
CA SER A 150 19.01 -8.85 3.62
C SER A 150 20.49 -8.69 3.26
N MET A 151 20.82 -7.71 2.40
CA MET A 151 22.20 -7.39 2.00
C MET A 151 23.08 -6.82 3.13
N LYS A 152 22.54 -6.64 4.34
CA LYS A 152 23.35 -6.44 5.56
C LYS A 152 24.08 -7.72 5.99
N HIS A 153 23.68 -8.89 5.48
CA HIS A 153 24.23 -10.20 5.81
C HIS A 153 24.64 -10.99 4.54
N PRO A 154 25.52 -10.43 3.67
CA PRO A 154 25.81 -11.02 2.37
C PRO A 154 26.54 -12.37 2.48
N GLN A 155 27.35 -12.55 3.52
CA GLN A 155 28.11 -13.78 3.72
C GLN A 155 27.20 -14.94 4.15
N GLU A 156 26.25 -14.66 5.03
CA GLU A 156 25.25 -15.61 5.50
C GLU A 156 24.29 -15.98 4.37
N MET A 157 23.83 -15.02 3.57
CA MET A 157 23.02 -15.31 2.39
C MET A 157 23.72 -16.31 1.46
N LYS A 158 25.02 -16.14 1.22
CA LYS A 158 25.81 -17.10 0.44
C LYS A 158 25.95 -18.45 1.15
N THR A 159 26.23 -18.44 2.45
CA THR A 159 26.44 -19.64 3.26
C THR A 159 25.20 -20.53 3.30
N TYR A 160 24.02 -19.94 3.48
CA TYR A 160 22.74 -20.65 3.55
C TYR A 160 21.99 -20.73 2.21
N SER A 161 22.62 -20.29 1.11
CA SER A 161 22.07 -20.31 -0.24
C SER A 161 20.69 -19.63 -0.35
N VAL A 162 20.58 -18.45 0.24
CA VAL A 162 19.37 -17.61 0.21
C VAL A 162 19.40 -16.77 -1.06
N SER A 163 18.39 -16.92 -1.92
CA SER A 163 18.23 -16.13 -3.15
C SER A 163 16.87 -15.44 -3.17
N PHE A 164 16.84 -14.23 -3.73
CA PHE A 164 15.63 -13.45 -3.99
C PHE A 164 15.16 -13.55 -5.45
N ASP A 165 15.83 -14.34 -6.30
CA ASP A 165 15.56 -14.42 -7.73
C ASP A 165 14.10 -14.80 -8.02
N SER A 166 13.53 -15.70 -7.22
CA SER A 166 12.13 -16.12 -7.34
C SER A 166 11.15 -14.96 -7.08
N LEU A 167 11.42 -14.13 -6.06
CA LEU A 167 10.61 -12.95 -5.76
C LEU A 167 10.72 -11.91 -6.88
N PHE A 168 11.94 -11.60 -7.32
CA PHE A 168 12.15 -10.65 -8.41
C PHE A 168 11.56 -11.13 -9.74
N SER A 169 11.62 -12.43 -10.03
CA SER A 169 10.97 -13.03 -11.19
C SER A 169 9.45 -12.92 -11.09
N ALA A 170 8.85 -13.23 -9.94
CA ALA A 170 7.41 -13.09 -9.72
C ALA A 170 6.95 -11.63 -9.86
N VAL A 171 7.70 -10.67 -9.30
CA VAL A 171 7.42 -9.24 -9.45
C VAL A 171 7.51 -8.79 -10.91
N LYS A 172 8.53 -9.24 -11.65
CA LYS A 172 8.66 -8.94 -13.09
C LYS A 172 7.45 -9.46 -13.87
N ASN A 173 7.06 -10.72 -13.64
CA ASN A 173 5.89 -11.31 -14.27
C ASN A 173 4.60 -10.58 -13.91
N PHE A 174 4.46 -10.16 -12.65
CA PHE A 174 3.31 -9.34 -12.22
C PHE A 174 3.26 -8.02 -13.00
N THR A 175 4.38 -7.31 -13.15
CA THR A 175 4.43 -6.06 -13.92
C THR A 175 4.02 -6.26 -15.37
N GLU A 176 4.55 -7.28 -16.05
CA GLU A 176 4.21 -7.58 -17.43
C GLU A 176 2.73 -7.93 -17.58
N ILE A 177 2.20 -8.80 -16.71
CA ILE A 177 0.80 -9.22 -16.77
C ILE A 177 -0.16 -8.07 -16.41
N ALA A 178 0.19 -7.22 -15.44
CA ALA A 178 -0.60 -6.03 -15.09
C ALA A 178 -0.65 -5.02 -16.25
N SER A 179 0.45 -4.84 -16.97
CA SER A 179 0.47 -4.01 -18.19
C SER A 179 -0.48 -4.55 -19.25
N ASN A 180 -0.37 -5.84 -19.57
CA ASN A 180 -1.23 -6.50 -20.55
C ASN A 180 -2.72 -6.47 -20.13
N PHE A 181 -3.01 -6.63 -18.83
CA PHE A 181 -4.37 -6.48 -18.30
C PHE A 181 -4.90 -5.05 -18.52
N SER A 182 -4.07 -4.03 -18.26
CA SER A 182 -4.44 -2.62 -18.46
C SER A 182 -4.71 -2.29 -19.92
N GLU A 183 -3.95 -2.86 -20.85
CA GLU A 183 -4.19 -2.74 -22.30
C GLU A 183 -5.53 -3.37 -22.69
N ARG A 184 -5.80 -4.62 -22.27
CA ARG A 184 -7.10 -5.28 -22.50
C ARG A 184 -8.28 -4.51 -21.92
N LEU A 185 -8.08 -3.84 -20.78
CA LEU A 185 -9.11 -3.02 -20.14
C LEU A 185 -9.44 -1.76 -20.94
N GLN A 186 -8.47 -1.20 -21.67
CA GLN A 186 -8.70 -0.03 -22.54
C GLN A 186 -9.54 -0.39 -23.77
N ASP A 187 -9.30 -1.57 -24.35
CA ASP A 187 -10.01 -2.08 -25.53
C ASP A 187 -11.34 -2.76 -25.20
N LEU A 188 -11.75 -2.75 -23.94
CA LEU A 188 -12.98 -3.39 -23.44
C LEU A 188 -14.25 -2.79 -24.09
N ASP A 189 -15.07 -3.64 -24.72
CA ASP A 189 -16.44 -3.27 -25.08
C ASP A 189 -17.32 -3.17 -23.83
N LYS A 190 -17.51 -1.93 -23.36
CA LYS A 190 -18.31 -1.60 -22.18
C LYS A 190 -19.81 -1.88 -22.35
N ASN A 191 -20.28 -2.17 -23.57
CA ASN A 191 -21.68 -2.54 -23.81
C ASN A 191 -21.94 -4.03 -23.58
N ASN A 192 -20.91 -4.86 -23.45
CA ASN A 192 -21.04 -6.26 -23.10
C ASN A 192 -21.00 -6.42 -21.56
N PRO A 193 -22.15 -6.61 -20.89
CA PRO A 193 -22.20 -6.62 -19.42
C PRO A 193 -21.46 -7.81 -18.80
N ILE A 194 -21.34 -8.94 -19.53
CA ILE A 194 -20.65 -10.12 -19.04
C ILE A 194 -19.13 -9.88 -19.07
N LEU A 195 -18.61 -9.39 -20.19
CA LEU A 195 -17.18 -9.09 -20.32
C LEU A 195 -16.76 -7.98 -19.33
N LEU A 196 -17.58 -6.94 -19.21
CA LEU A 196 -17.39 -5.89 -18.21
C LEU A 196 -17.34 -6.47 -16.79
N ARG A 197 -18.25 -7.39 -16.45
CA ARG A 197 -18.29 -8.01 -15.13
C ARG A 197 -17.04 -8.87 -14.87
N ILE A 198 -16.58 -9.64 -15.85
CA ILE A 198 -15.36 -10.46 -15.73
C ILE A 198 -14.15 -9.55 -15.43
N MET A 199 -13.98 -8.45 -16.17
CA MET A 199 -12.87 -7.51 -15.93
C MET A 199 -12.96 -6.84 -14.54
N ASN A 200 -14.17 -6.45 -14.12
CA ASN A 200 -14.40 -5.88 -12.79
C ASN A 200 -14.13 -6.90 -11.66
N ASP A 201 -14.48 -8.16 -11.86
CA ASP A 201 -14.16 -9.21 -10.89
C ASP A 201 -12.63 -9.42 -10.79
N GLN A 202 -11.89 -9.38 -11.91
CA GLN A 202 -10.42 -9.42 -11.87
C GLN A 202 -9.82 -8.25 -11.06
N LEU A 203 -10.32 -7.02 -11.27
CA LEU A 203 -9.93 -5.83 -10.49
C LEU A 203 -10.26 -5.97 -9.00
N MET A 204 -11.49 -6.38 -8.68
CA MET A 204 -11.99 -6.51 -7.31
C MET A 204 -11.25 -7.60 -6.52
N PHE A 205 -10.96 -8.73 -7.17
CA PHE A 205 -10.37 -9.89 -6.52
C PHE A 205 -8.84 -9.87 -6.50
N LEU A 206 -8.19 -8.93 -7.18
CA LEU A 206 -6.73 -8.78 -7.16
C LEU A 206 -6.18 -8.64 -5.73
N GLU A 207 -6.79 -7.79 -4.89
CA GLU A 207 -6.35 -7.60 -3.50
C GLU A 207 -6.47 -8.90 -2.67
N ARG A 208 -7.50 -9.71 -2.93
CA ARG A 208 -7.68 -11.00 -2.24
C ARG A 208 -6.59 -12.00 -2.61
N ALA A 209 -6.03 -11.90 -3.82
CA ALA A 209 -4.98 -12.79 -4.27
C ALA A 209 -3.67 -12.62 -3.49
N PHE A 210 -3.52 -11.53 -2.73
CA PHE A 210 -2.40 -11.31 -1.82
C PHE A 210 -2.60 -11.89 -0.41
N THR A 211 -3.66 -12.67 -0.18
CA THR A 211 -3.93 -13.30 1.12
C THR A 211 -3.49 -14.76 1.17
N ASP A 212 -2.68 -15.11 2.16
CA ASP A 212 -2.36 -16.50 2.52
C ASP A 212 -3.34 -16.99 3.59
N PRO A 213 -4.14 -18.05 3.33
CA PRO A 213 -5.11 -18.56 4.30
C PRO A 213 -4.48 -19.07 5.60
N LEU A 214 -3.19 -19.45 5.59
CA LEU A 214 -2.45 -19.88 6.78
C LEU A 214 -2.07 -18.69 7.68
N GLY A 215 -2.03 -17.49 7.12
CA GLY A 215 -1.58 -16.30 7.80
C GLY A 215 -0.07 -16.24 8.04
N LEU A 216 0.38 -15.16 8.66
CA LEU A 216 1.77 -14.99 9.05
C LEU A 216 2.14 -15.92 10.21
N PRO A 217 3.43 -16.26 10.38
CA PRO A 217 3.91 -17.04 11.52
C PRO A 217 3.37 -16.49 12.85
N ASP A 218 2.80 -17.38 13.66
CA ASP A 218 2.17 -17.12 14.96
C ASP A 218 1.04 -16.07 14.95
N ARG A 219 0.55 -15.67 13.77
CA ARG A 219 -0.46 -14.62 13.58
C ARG A 219 -1.46 -14.99 12.48
N PRO A 220 -2.32 -16.00 12.71
CA PRO A 220 -3.21 -16.56 11.68
C PRO A 220 -4.30 -15.60 11.14
N PHE A 221 -4.50 -14.47 11.82
CA PHE A 221 -5.46 -13.44 11.41
C PHE A 221 -4.85 -12.39 10.48
N TYR A 222 -3.53 -12.25 10.44
CA TYR A 222 -2.85 -11.42 9.44
C TYR A 222 -2.47 -12.30 8.26
N ARG A 223 -3.23 -12.16 7.18
CA ARG A 223 -3.15 -13.03 6.00
C ARG A 223 -2.54 -12.33 4.80
N HIS A 224 -2.56 -11.02 4.80
CA HIS A 224 -2.03 -10.24 3.70
C HIS A 224 -0.50 -10.35 3.65
N VAL A 225 0.02 -10.91 2.54
CA VAL A 225 1.45 -11.25 2.37
C VAL A 225 2.29 -10.02 2.02
N ILE A 226 1.69 -9.04 1.33
CA ILE A 226 2.36 -7.80 0.96
C ILE A 226 2.36 -6.79 2.09
N TYR A 227 1.25 -6.61 2.79
CA TYR A 227 1.11 -5.64 3.87
C TYR A 227 0.73 -6.35 5.16
N ALA A 228 1.38 -6.05 6.26
CA ALA A 228 0.82 -6.32 7.59
C ALA A 228 1.49 -5.41 8.63
N PRO A 229 0.89 -5.27 9.81
CA PRO A 229 1.60 -4.73 10.97
C PRO A 229 2.86 -5.56 11.24
N SER A 230 4.00 -4.91 11.45
CA SER A 230 5.21 -5.64 11.90
C SER A 230 4.93 -6.33 13.23
N SER A 231 5.53 -7.51 13.47
CA SER A 231 5.52 -8.13 14.79
C SER A 231 6.16 -7.24 15.86
N HIS A 232 7.04 -6.32 15.45
CA HIS A 232 7.84 -5.45 16.34
C HIS A 232 7.28 -4.02 16.45
N ASN A 233 6.47 -3.56 15.50
CA ASN A 233 5.75 -2.30 15.57
C ASN A 233 4.40 -2.39 14.84
N LYS A 234 3.31 -2.51 15.61
CA LYS A 234 1.97 -2.71 15.04
C LYS A 234 1.40 -1.46 14.34
N TYR A 235 1.90 -0.26 14.64
CA TYR A 235 1.32 0.98 14.11
C TYR A 235 1.79 1.30 12.69
N VAL A 236 2.91 0.72 12.25
CA VAL A 236 3.47 0.93 10.91
C VAL A 236 3.23 -0.32 10.08
N GLY A 237 2.60 -0.15 8.92
CA GLY A 237 2.51 -1.23 7.94
C GLY A 237 3.89 -1.50 7.34
N GLU A 238 4.40 -2.72 7.52
CA GLU A 238 5.59 -3.19 6.83
C GLU A 238 5.20 -3.93 5.54
N SER A 239 6.10 -3.84 4.56
CA SER A 239 5.97 -4.56 3.28
C SER A 239 6.72 -5.89 3.35
N PHE A 240 6.15 -6.95 2.79
CA PHE A 240 6.67 -8.34 2.95
C PHE A 240 6.97 -8.69 4.41
N PRO A 241 5.99 -8.53 5.33
CA PRO A 241 6.16 -8.71 6.78
C PRO A 241 6.74 -10.09 7.15
N GLY A 242 6.37 -11.16 6.43
CA GLY A 242 6.94 -12.48 6.66
C GLY A 242 8.46 -12.52 6.49
N ILE A 243 8.99 -11.93 5.41
CA ILE A 243 10.43 -11.85 5.16
C ILE A 243 11.09 -10.89 6.17
N TYR A 244 10.45 -9.74 6.43
CA TYR A 244 10.96 -8.74 7.36
C TYR A 244 11.13 -9.31 8.77
N ASP A 245 10.10 -9.98 9.31
CA ASP A 245 10.12 -10.53 10.65
C ASP A 245 11.08 -11.74 10.76
N ALA A 246 11.29 -12.48 9.66
CA ALA A 246 12.30 -13.55 9.60
C ALA A 246 13.73 -13.01 9.62
N LEU A 247 13.98 -11.87 8.96
CA LEU A 247 15.28 -11.17 8.98
C LEU A 247 15.50 -10.35 10.26
N PHE A 248 14.43 -10.01 10.99
CA PHE A 248 14.53 -9.20 12.19
C PHE A 248 15.35 -9.90 13.27
N ASP A 249 16.38 -9.20 13.74
CA ASP A 249 17.30 -9.65 14.79
C ASP A 249 17.93 -11.02 14.49
N ILE A 250 18.19 -11.30 13.20
CA ILE A 250 18.64 -12.62 12.73
C ILE A 250 20.01 -13.04 13.30
N GLU A 251 20.88 -12.07 13.59
CA GLU A 251 22.22 -12.29 14.17
C GLU A 251 22.16 -12.91 15.58
N ASN A 252 21.08 -12.64 16.33
CA ASN A 252 20.90 -13.09 17.70
C ASN A 252 20.09 -14.40 17.81
N ARG A 253 19.81 -15.07 16.69
CA ARG A 253 19.05 -16.33 16.68
C ARG A 253 19.91 -17.49 17.17
N VAL A 254 19.35 -18.28 18.09
CA VAL A 254 20.02 -19.44 18.73
C VAL A 254 20.42 -20.51 17.71
N ASP A 255 19.60 -20.72 16.68
CA ASP A 255 19.85 -21.68 15.59
C ASP A 255 19.87 -20.92 14.25
N PRO A 256 21.05 -20.47 13.80
CA PRO A 256 21.17 -19.69 12.56
C PRO A 256 20.66 -20.45 11.33
N SER A 257 20.87 -21.77 11.27
CA SER A 257 20.41 -22.57 10.13
C SER A 257 18.89 -22.53 10.01
N LYS A 258 18.16 -22.72 11.11
CA LYS A 258 16.69 -22.63 11.09
C LYS A 258 16.20 -21.21 10.78
N ALA A 259 16.90 -20.19 11.28
CA ALA A 259 16.53 -18.80 11.00
C ALA A 259 16.60 -18.49 9.50
N TRP A 260 17.69 -18.90 8.83
CA TRP A 260 17.84 -18.69 7.40
C TRP A 260 16.92 -19.58 6.54
N GLU A 261 16.55 -20.77 7.02
CA GLU A 261 15.49 -21.56 6.38
C GLU A 261 14.12 -20.88 6.46
N GLU A 262 13.79 -20.20 7.57
CA GLU A 262 12.56 -19.40 7.66
C GLU A 262 12.57 -18.22 6.68
N VAL A 263 13.71 -17.54 6.52
CA VAL A 263 13.87 -16.49 5.50
C VAL A 263 13.60 -17.04 4.09
N LYS A 264 14.19 -18.18 3.73
CA LYS A 264 13.96 -18.84 2.44
C LYS A 264 12.49 -19.21 2.24
N ARG A 265 11.84 -19.74 3.29
CA ARG A 265 10.42 -20.09 3.26
C ARG A 265 9.55 -18.87 2.99
N GLN A 266 9.80 -17.76 3.68
CA GLN A 266 9.02 -16.53 3.52
C GLN A 266 9.24 -15.87 2.15
N ILE A 267 10.47 -15.93 1.61
CA ILE A 267 10.74 -15.50 0.23
C ILE A 267 9.93 -16.35 -0.76
N SER A 268 9.90 -17.67 -0.58
CA SER A 268 9.11 -18.57 -1.42
C SER A 268 7.61 -18.28 -1.36
N ILE A 269 7.07 -18.00 -0.17
CA ILE A 269 5.65 -17.65 0.00
C ILE A 269 5.33 -16.31 -0.68
N ALA A 270 6.18 -15.30 -0.50
CA ALA A 270 6.02 -14.00 -1.15
C ALA A 270 6.08 -14.13 -2.68
N ALA A 271 7.07 -14.85 -3.22
CA ALA A 271 7.21 -15.11 -4.65
C ALA A 271 6.00 -15.84 -5.22
N PHE A 272 5.57 -16.92 -4.56
CA PHE A 272 4.38 -17.67 -4.96
C PHE A 272 3.13 -16.78 -4.96
N THR A 273 2.91 -16.01 -3.90
CA THR A 273 1.73 -15.16 -3.76
C THR A 273 1.69 -14.07 -4.81
N VAL A 274 2.81 -13.39 -5.07
CA VAL A 274 2.90 -12.39 -6.15
C VAL A 274 2.66 -13.02 -7.51
N GLN A 275 3.21 -14.20 -7.77
CA GLN A 275 3.01 -14.91 -9.03
C GLN A 275 1.56 -15.39 -9.21
N ALA A 276 0.92 -15.86 -8.14
CA ALA A 276 -0.47 -16.28 -8.12
C ALA A 276 -1.41 -15.08 -8.35
N ALA A 277 -1.14 -13.95 -7.70
CA ALA A 277 -1.85 -12.68 -7.94
C ALA A 277 -1.68 -12.19 -9.37
N ALA A 278 -0.48 -12.32 -9.96
CA ALA A 278 -0.30 -12.03 -11.38
C ALA A 278 -1.19 -12.93 -12.26
N GLY A 279 -1.32 -14.21 -11.89
CA GLY A 279 -2.17 -15.18 -12.58
C GLY A 279 -3.64 -14.78 -12.65
N THR A 280 -4.17 -14.07 -11.65
CA THR A 280 -5.58 -13.64 -11.63
C THR A 280 -5.89 -12.54 -12.64
N LEU A 281 -4.87 -11.86 -13.17
CA LEU A 281 -4.98 -10.81 -14.19
C LEU A 281 -4.75 -11.32 -15.63
N ARG A 282 -4.49 -12.61 -15.82
CA ARG A 282 -4.38 -13.20 -17.16
C ARG A 282 -5.74 -13.22 -17.85
N GLU A 283 -5.72 -13.37 -19.17
CA GLU A 283 -6.94 -13.57 -19.95
C GLU A 283 -7.68 -14.82 -19.46
N VAL A 284 -9.00 -14.70 -19.34
CA VAL A 284 -9.90 -15.77 -18.91
C VAL A 284 -10.57 -16.31 -20.18
N ALA A 285 -10.49 -17.62 -20.38
CA ALA A 285 -11.06 -18.32 -21.53
C ALA A 285 -12.59 -18.30 -21.53
#